data_AF-A0A432NK06-F1
#
_entry.id   AF-A0A432NK06-F1
#
_cell.length_a   1.000
_cell.length_b   1.000
_cell.length_c   1.000
_cell.angle_alpha   90.00
_cell.angle_beta   90.00
_cell.angle_gamma   90.00
#
_symmetry.space_group_name_H-M   'P 1'
#
loop_
_entity.id
_entity.type
_entity.pdbx_description
1 polymer ?
#
loop_
_entity_poly.entity_id
_entity_poly.type
_entity_poly.pdbx_seq_one_letter_code
_entity_poly.pdbx_strand_id
1 'polypeptide(L)'
;MTFELKYTQTFYEDLDRLADFLIERDPDLAERALNAIRKALLILEDFPLMARRASADDPLLRELVVPFGSAGYVILFKVMSETSVIVLAVRHQREEDYH
;
A
#
# COMPACT_ATOMS: atom_id res chain seq x y z
N MET A 1 19.83 -2.56 7.26
CA MET A 1 19.79 -1.77 6.02
C MET A 1 18.33 -1.60 5.69
N THR A 2 17.88 -0.37 5.46
CA THR A 2 16.48 -0.06 5.12
C THR A 2 16.40 0.38 3.66
N PHE A 3 15.25 0.16 3.03
CA PHE A 3 14.94 0.63 1.68
C PHE A 3 14.36 2.03 1.73
N GLU A 4 14.86 2.93 0.89
CA GLU A 4 14.22 4.21 0.66
C GLU A 4 12.87 4.00 -0.04
N LEU A 5 11.79 4.46 0.60
CA LEU A 5 10.45 4.47 0.01
C LEU A 5 10.25 5.76 -0.78
N LYS A 6 9.99 5.63 -2.09
CA LYS A 6 9.50 6.72 -2.96
C LYS A 6 8.03 6.51 -3.25
N TYR A 7 7.29 7.58 -3.49
CA TYR A 7 5.85 7.53 -3.67
C TYR A 7 5.46 8.19 -4.98
N THR A 8 4.57 7.57 -5.73
CA THR A 8 3.94 8.18 -6.90
C THR A 8 2.90 9.22 -6.49
N GLN A 9 2.48 10.06 -7.45
CA GLN A 9 1.33 10.94 -7.25
C GLN A 9 0.05 10.13 -6.96
N THR A 10 -0.15 9.03 -7.68
CA THR A 10 -1.29 8.12 -7.49
C THR A 10 -1.38 7.61 -6.06
N PHE A 11 -0.27 7.25 -5.42
CA PHE A 11 -0.28 6.85 -4.01
C PHE A 11 -0.92 7.91 -3.10
N TYR A 12 -0.62 9.20 -3.31
CA TYR A 12 -1.20 10.27 -2.49
C TYR A 12 -2.68 10.49 -2.80
N GLU A 13 -3.06 10.49 -4.07
CA GLU A 13 -4.46 10.58 -4.50
C GLU A 13 -5.31 9.44 -3.90
N ASP A 14 -4.74 8.25 -3.79
CA ASP A 14 -5.38 7.09 -3.19
C ASP A 14 -5.62 7.26 -1.69
N LEU A 15 -4.63 7.81 -0.97
CA LEU A 15 -4.75 8.10 0.45
C LEU A 15 -5.79 9.18 0.73
N ASP A 16 -5.80 10.25 -0.08
CA ASP A 16 -6.77 11.34 0.05
C ASP A 16 -8.18 10.82 -0.17
N ARG A 17 -8.41 10.09 -1.28
CA ARG A 17 -9.71 9.47 -1.59
C ARG A 17 -10.17 8.49 -0.50
N LEU A 18 -9.25 7.71 0.06
CA LEU A 18 -9.53 6.80 1.16
C LEU A 18 -9.92 7.55 2.44
N ALA A 19 -9.18 8.60 2.78
CA ALA A 19 -9.44 9.41 3.96
C ALA A 19 -10.79 10.11 3.84
N ASP A 20 -11.07 10.77 2.72
CA ASP A 20 -12.35 11.45 2.45
C ASP A 20 -13.53 10.49 2.58
N PHE A 21 -13.45 9.32 1.93
CA PHE A 21 -14.50 8.29 2.01
C PHE A 21 -14.77 7.80 3.44
N LEU A 22 -13.74 7.69 4.27
CA LEU A 22 -13.88 7.20 5.64
C LEU A 22 -14.32 8.29 6.61
N ILE A 23 -13.82 9.53 6.46
CA ILE A 23 -14.13 10.66 7.35
C ILE A 23 -15.62 11.01 7.30
N GLU A 24 -16.25 10.92 6.12
CA GLU A 24 -17.69 11.14 5.98
C GLU A 24 -18.53 10.18 6.85
N ARG A 25 -17.98 9.00 7.19
CA ARG A 25 -18.68 7.98 7.96
C ARG A 25 -18.23 7.90 9.42
N ASP A 26 -16.92 7.89 9.65
CA ASP A 26 -16.28 7.71 10.96
C ASP A 26 -14.83 8.21 10.89
N PRO A 27 -14.53 9.41 11.42
CA PRO A 27 -13.17 9.95 11.48
C PRO A 27 -12.16 9.05 12.19
N ASP A 28 -12.58 8.33 13.24
CA ASP A 28 -11.71 7.40 13.97
C ASP A 28 -11.38 6.16 13.10
N LEU A 29 -12.28 5.77 12.20
CA LEU A 29 -12.01 4.72 11.22
C LEU A 29 -10.97 5.17 10.19
N ALA A 30 -11.04 6.41 9.73
CA ALA A 30 -10.06 6.99 8.80
C ALA A 30 -8.65 6.98 9.41
N GLU A 31 -8.52 7.46 10.65
CA GLU A 31 -7.24 7.47 11.35
C GLU A 31 -6.67 6.05 11.52
N ARG A 32 -7.51 5.08 11.91
CA ARG A 32 -7.07 3.68 12.05
C ARG A 32 -6.63 3.07 10.72
N ALA A 33 -7.30 3.39 9.61
CA ALA A 33 -6.94 2.90 8.29
C ALA A 33 -5.57 3.45 7.84
N LEU A 34 -5.37 4.76 7.95
CA LEU A 34 -4.09 5.40 7.63
C LEU A 34 -2.95 4.88 8.50
N ASN A 35 -3.21 4.65 9.79
CA ASN A 35 -2.22 4.03 10.68
C ASN A 35 -1.88 2.58 10.29
N ALA A 36 -2.83 1.80 9.81
CA ALA A 36 -2.57 0.45 9.32
C ALA A 36 -1.66 0.47 8.07
N ILE A 37 -1.96 1.35 7.11
CA ILE A 37 -1.14 1.56 5.91
C ILE A 37 0.28 2.04 6.29
N ARG A 38 0.39 3.02 7.20
CA ARG A 38 1.67 3.51 7.68
C ARG A 38 2.53 2.41 8.31
N LYS A 39 1.94 1.55 9.14
CA LYS A 39 2.66 0.40 9.72
C LYS A 39 3.12 -0.59 8.67
N ALA A 40 2.32 -0.84 7.64
CA ALA A 40 2.71 -1.69 6.53
C ALA A 40 3.86 -1.10 5.71
N LEU A 41 3.89 0.23 5.50
CA LEU A 41 5.01 0.92 4.87
C LEU A 41 6.31 0.80 5.68
N LEU A 42 6.24 0.86 7.02
CA LEU A 42 7.43 0.64 7.85
C LEU A 42 7.99 -0.78 7.67
N ILE A 43 7.13 -1.80 7.60
CA ILE A 43 7.56 -3.17 7.30
C ILE A 43 8.19 -3.27 5.90
N LEU A 44 7.62 -2.54 4.93
CA LEU A 44 8.13 -2.48 3.57
C LEU A 44 9.54 -1.87 3.49
N GLU A 45 9.85 -0.93 4.38
CA GLU A 45 11.19 -0.33 4.50
C GLU A 45 12.25 -1.39 4.85
N ASP A 46 11.91 -2.34 5.71
CA ASP A 46 12.84 -3.38 6.16
C ASP A 46 12.85 -4.62 5.25
N PHE A 47 11.68 -5.03 4.74
CA PHE A 47 11.50 -6.35 4.13
C PHE A 47 10.67 -6.33 2.83
N PRO A 48 10.97 -5.52 1.82
CA PRO A 48 10.11 -5.42 0.63
C PRO A 48 10.03 -6.72 -0.19
N LEU A 49 11.07 -7.56 -0.11
CA LEU A 49 11.11 -8.83 -0.84
C LEU A 49 10.29 -9.95 -0.19
N MET A 50 9.72 -9.73 1.01
CA MET A 50 8.78 -10.69 1.63
C MET A 50 7.39 -10.63 1.01
N ALA A 51 7.04 -9.50 0.39
CA ALA A 51 5.72 -9.28 -0.20
C ALA A 51 5.51 -10.17 -1.43
N ARG A 52 4.26 -10.51 -1.73
CA ARG A 52 3.94 -11.39 -2.86
C ARG A 52 4.20 -10.67 -4.18
N ARG A 53 4.57 -11.43 -5.22
CA ARG A 53 4.65 -10.90 -6.59
C ARG A 53 3.25 -10.56 -7.07
N ALA A 54 3.08 -9.37 -7.61
CA ALA A 54 1.81 -8.89 -8.17
C ALA A 54 1.64 -9.30 -9.64
N SER A 55 2.75 -9.59 -10.33
CA SER A 55 2.75 -10.10 -11.71
C SER A 55 3.69 -11.28 -11.86
N ALA A 56 3.32 -12.23 -12.73
CA ALA A 56 4.19 -13.32 -13.13
C ALA A 56 5.35 -12.84 -14.03
N ASP A 57 5.11 -11.79 -14.81
CA ASP A 57 6.04 -11.25 -15.81
C ASP A 57 7.03 -10.24 -15.21
N ASP A 58 6.67 -9.61 -14.09
CA ASP A 58 7.53 -8.65 -13.37
C ASP A 58 7.74 -9.07 -11.91
N PRO A 59 8.85 -9.77 -11.58
CA PRO A 59 9.17 -10.21 -10.22
C PRO A 59 9.47 -9.07 -9.23
N LEU A 60 9.73 -7.86 -9.74
CA LEU A 60 10.00 -6.67 -8.93
C LEU A 60 8.71 -5.91 -8.61
N LEU A 61 7.66 -6.10 -9.40
CA LEU A 61 6.32 -5.62 -9.10
C LEU A 61 5.68 -6.51 -8.04
N ARG A 62 5.40 -5.92 -6.89
CA ARG A 62 5.00 -6.63 -5.68
C ARG A 62 3.88 -5.90 -4.99
N GLU A 63 3.19 -6.66 -4.16
CA GLU A 63 2.07 -6.13 -3.41
C GLU A 63 2.04 -6.67 -1.99
N LEU A 64 1.66 -5.79 -1.07
CA LEU A 64 1.54 -6.10 0.34
C LEU A 64 0.09 -5.94 0.76
N VAL A 65 -0.50 -7.03 1.24
CA VAL A 65 -1.82 -7.02 1.86
C VAL A 65 -1.71 -6.40 3.25
N VAL A 66 -2.52 -5.39 3.50
CA VAL A 66 -2.65 -4.69 4.79
C VAL A 66 -3.98 -5.12 5.42
N PRO A 67 -3.97 -5.96 6.47
CA PRO A 67 -5.19 -6.38 7.14
C PRO A 67 -5.90 -5.18 7.77
N PHE A 68 -7.15 -4.96 7.39
CA PHE A 68 -7.98 -3.90 7.96
C PHE A 68 -9.47 -4.18 7.71
N GLY A 69 -10.31 -4.12 8.76
CA GLY A 69 -11.73 -4.43 8.63
C GLY A 69 -11.97 -5.82 8.05
N SER A 70 -12.91 -5.92 7.10
CA SER A 70 -13.33 -7.20 6.50
C SER A 70 -12.62 -7.57 5.19
N ALA A 71 -11.91 -6.63 4.57
CA ALA A 71 -11.28 -6.84 3.26
C ALA A 71 -9.84 -6.32 3.16
N GLY A 72 -9.44 -5.35 3.98
CA GLY A 72 -8.08 -4.81 3.96
C GLY A 72 -7.75 -3.97 2.74
N TYR A 73 -6.51 -3.51 2.72
CA TYR A 73 -5.93 -2.73 1.63
C TYR A 73 -4.80 -3.52 0.97
N VAL A 74 -4.41 -3.08 -0.22
CA VAL A 74 -3.24 -3.57 -0.93
C VAL A 74 -2.37 -2.37 -1.27
N ILE A 75 -1.10 -2.46 -0.89
CA ILE A 75 -0.07 -1.52 -1.32
C ILE A 75 0.64 -2.16 -2.51
N LEU A 76 0.52 -1.56 -3.69
CA LEU A 76 1.26 -1.96 -4.88
C LEU A 76 2.57 -1.17 -4.94
N PHE A 77 3.69 -1.84 -5.18
CA PHE A 77 4.99 -1.20 -5.25
C PHE A 77 5.93 -1.94 -6.20
N LYS A 78 7.02 -1.28 -6.60
CA LYS A 78 8.07 -1.86 -7.42
C LYS A 78 9.43 -1.69 -6.75
N VAL A 79 10.20 -2.76 -6.70
CA VAL A 79 11.59 -2.72 -6.25
C VAL A 79 12.45 -2.14 -7.36
N MET A 80 13.15 -1.04 -7.08
CA MET A 80 13.91 -0.28 -8.08
C MET A 80 15.41 -0.56 -8.00
N SER A 81 15.91 -0.88 -6.79
CA SER A 81 17.30 -1.27 -6.54
C SER A 81 17.41 -2.09 -5.26
N GLU A 82 18.62 -2.46 -4.86
CA GLU A 82 18.91 -3.13 -3.59
C GLU A 82 18.57 -2.30 -2.35
N THR A 83 18.30 -1.00 -2.52
CA THR A 83 18.08 -0.05 -1.41
C THR A 83 16.92 0.91 -1.67
N SER A 84 16.11 0.70 -2.72
CA SER A 84 14.97 1.58 -2.99
C SER A 84 13.77 0.85 -3.59
N VAL A 85 12.59 1.32 -3.22
CA VAL A 85 11.31 0.90 -3.80
C VAL A 85 10.48 2.14 -4.12
N ILE A 86 9.60 2.00 -5.13
CA ILE A 86 8.57 2.99 -5.42
C ILE A 86 7.20 2.40 -5.11
N VAL A 87 6.49 3.05 -4.20
CA VAL A 87 5.10 2.74 -3.87
C VAL A 87 4.22 3.39 -4.93
N LEU A 88 3.45 2.56 -5.63
CA LEU A 88 2.70 2.92 -6.83
C LEU A 88 1.27 3.32 -6.52
N ALA A 89 0.61 2.61 -5.62
CA ALA A 89 -0.81 2.79 -5.30
C ALA A 89 -1.19 2.15 -3.97
N VAL A 90 -2.29 2.62 -3.38
CA VAL A 90 -3.00 1.95 -2.28
C VAL A 90 -4.45 1.72 -2.72
N ARG A 91 -4.92 0.48 -2.65
CA ARG A 91 -6.28 0.12 -3.09
C ARG A 91 -6.99 -0.66 -2.01
N HIS A 92 -8.29 -0.45 -1.85
CA HIS A 92 -9.10 -1.37 -1.06
C HIS A 92 -9.30 -2.69 -1.84
N GLN A 93 -9.24 -3.86 -1.20
CA GLN A 93 -9.31 -5.17 -1.89
C GLN A 93 -10.63 -5.44 -2.64
N ARG A 94 -11.65 -4.61 -2.43
CA ARG A 94 -12.96 -4.72 -3.09
C ARG A 94 -13.17 -3.67 -4.17
N GLU A 95 -12.18 -2.82 -4.47
CA GLU A 95 -12.23 -1.98 -5.65
C GLU A 95 -12.18 -2.87 -6.90
N GLU A 96 -13.01 -2.58 -7.90
CA GLU A 96 -13.34 -3.47 -9.03
C GLU A 96 -12.13 -3.88 -9.91
N ASP A 97 -10.97 -3.25 -9.72
CA ASP A 97 -9.75 -3.49 -10.51
C ASP A 97 -8.83 -4.60 -9.95
N TYR A 98 -9.24 -5.30 -8.88
CA TYR A 98 -8.47 -6.39 -8.25
C TYR A 98 -9.17 -7.75 -8.41
N HIS A 99 -9.17 -8.28 -9.63
CA HIS A 99 -9.61 -9.65 -9.97
C HIS A 99 -8.68 -10.33 -10.96
#